data_AF-A0A9P1EGG0-F1
#
_entry.id   AF-A0A9P1EGG0-F1
#
_cell.length_a   1.000
_cell.length_b   1.000
_cell.length_c   1.000
_cell.angle_alpha   90.00
_cell.angle_beta   90.00
_cell.angle_gamma   90.00
#
_symmetry.space_group_name_H-M   'P 1'
#
loop_
_entity.id
_entity.type
_entity.pdbx_description
1 polymer ?
#
loop_
_entity_poly.entity_id
_entity_poly.type
_entity_poly.pdbx_seq_one_letter_code
_entity_poly.pdbx_strand_id
1 'polypeptide(L)'
;MKVFKNHGASAGASMSHSHSQIIALPIIPPTVSARLGSMKEYFQQRGTCSLCNIHADELIINKSTHFTSVVPFAATFPFEIWIIPRNHSAYFHDLDREKGS
;
A
#
# COMPACT_ATOMS: atom_id res chain seq x y z
N MET A 1 -5.55 -0.81 -12.18
CA MET A 1 -4.11 -0.67 -12.50
C MET A 1 -3.31 -1.10 -11.28
N LYS A 2 -2.34 -2.00 -11.44
CA LYS A 2 -1.42 -2.43 -10.36
C LYS A 2 0.00 -2.05 -10.75
N VAL A 3 0.67 -1.27 -9.89
CA VAL A 3 2.09 -0.93 -10.02
C VAL A 3 2.87 -1.82 -9.06
N PHE A 4 3.92 -2.49 -9.53
CA PHE A 4 4.82 -3.27 -8.67
C PHE A 4 6.24 -3.21 -9.21
N LYS A 5 7.21 -3.44 -8.31
CA LYS A 5 8.63 -3.49 -8.62
C LYS A 5 9.17 -4.83 -8.14
N ASN A 6 9.73 -5.61 -9.05
CA ASN A 6 10.48 -6.81 -8.72
C ASN A 6 11.96 -6.44 -8.70
N HIS A 7 12.67 -6.73 -7.61
CA HIS A 7 14.10 -6.48 -7.50
C HIS A 7 14.83 -7.77 -7.11
N GLY A 8 15.77 -8.20 -7.95
CA GLY A 8 16.54 -9.44 -7.77
C GLY A 8 15.95 -10.65 -8.49
N ALA A 9 16.82 -11.58 -8.92
CA ALA A 9 16.44 -12.78 -9.67
C ALA A 9 15.46 -13.67 -8.89
N SER A 10 15.63 -13.76 -7.56
CA SER A 10 14.74 -14.52 -6.67
C SER A 10 13.33 -13.92 -6.53
N ALA A 11 13.15 -12.65 -6.91
CA ALA A 11 11.86 -11.96 -6.94
C ALA A 11 11.25 -11.89 -8.37
N GLY A 12 11.84 -12.60 -9.33
CA GLY A 12 11.37 -12.64 -10.72
C GLY A 12 11.86 -11.49 -11.60
N ALA A 13 12.91 -10.77 -11.21
CA ALA A 13 13.53 -9.76 -12.09
C ALA A 13 14.33 -10.47 -13.19
N SER A 14 13.83 -10.41 -14.43
CA SER A 14 14.50 -10.97 -15.62
C SER A 14 15.67 -10.09 -16.10
N MET A 15 15.71 -8.83 -15.66
CA MET A 15 16.75 -7.85 -15.99
C MET A 15 17.39 -7.31 -14.71
N SER A 16 18.71 -7.23 -14.70
CA SER A 16 19.53 -6.69 -13.60
C SER A 16 19.38 -5.17 -13.40
N HIS A 17 18.86 -4.45 -14.41
CA HIS A 17 18.55 -3.02 -14.30
C HIS A 17 17.24 -2.76 -13.56
N SER A 18 17.22 -1.71 -12.71
CA SER A 18 16.04 -1.29 -11.95
C SER A 18 14.88 -0.92 -12.88
N HIS A 19 13.80 -1.71 -12.86
CA HIS A 19 12.58 -1.46 -13.60
C HIS A 19 11.34 -1.67 -12.71
N SER A 20 10.25 -0.97 -13.03
CA SER A 20 8.93 -1.15 -12.42
C SER A 20 7.96 -1.60 -13.51
N GLN A 21 7.02 -2.48 -13.16
CA GLN A 21 6.03 -3.00 -14.10
C GLN A 21 4.64 -2.49 -13.72
N ILE A 22 3.86 -2.15 -14.75
CA ILE A 22 2.45 -1.79 -14.62
C ILE A 22 1.64 -2.88 -15.30
N ILE A 23 0.73 -3.50 -14.58
CA ILE A 23 -0.26 -4.42 -15.17
C ILE A 23 -1.64 -3.77 -15.06
N ALA A 24 -2.27 -3.57 -16.21
CA ALA A 24 -3.70 -3.26 -16.30
C ALA A 24 -4.46 -4.58 -16.45
N LEU A 25 -5.13 -5.01 -15.38
CA LEU A 25 -6.03 -6.16 -15.42
C LEU A 25 -7.44 -5.66 -15.76
N PRO A 26 -8.19 -6.34 -16.66
CA PRO A 26 -9.58 -6.00 -16.96
C PRO A 26 -10.54 -6.40 -15.84
N ILE A 27 -10.02 -7.07 -14.80
CA ILE A 27 -10.75 -7.54 -13.62
C ILE A 27 -10.09 -7.02 -12.34
N ILE A 28 -10.86 -6.88 -11.27
CA ILE A 28 -10.33 -6.58 -9.93
C ILE A 28 -9.75 -7.87 -9.35
N PRO A 29 -8.46 -7.90 -8.95
CA PRO A 29 -7.88 -9.08 -8.33
C PRO A 29 -8.60 -9.44 -7.02
N PRO A 30 -8.75 -10.73 -6.68
CA PRO A 30 -9.41 -11.16 -5.45
C PRO A 30 -8.83 -10.54 -4.17
N THR A 31 -7.51 -10.36 -4.11
CA THR A 31 -6.83 -9.73 -2.97
C THR A 31 -7.20 -8.25 -2.80
N VAL A 32 -7.39 -7.54 -3.91
CA VAL A 32 -7.85 -6.14 -3.89
C VAL A 32 -9.31 -6.08 -3.48
N SER A 33 -10.15 -6.97 -4.02
CA SER A 33 -11.58 -7.04 -3.66
C SER A 33 -11.78 -7.36 -2.18
N ALA A 34 -11.06 -8.36 -1.65
CA ALA A 34 -11.11 -8.72 -0.24
C ALA A 34 -10.68 -7.56 0.66
N ARG A 35 -9.56 -6.90 0.33
CA ARG A 35 -9.09 -5.72 1.07
C ARG A 35 -10.12 -4.60 1.07
N LEU A 36 -10.70 -4.26 -0.08
CA LEU A 36 -11.74 -3.23 -0.18
C LEU A 36 -12.99 -3.59 0.62
N GLY A 37 -13.38 -4.88 0.62
CA GLY A 37 -14.46 -5.40 1.46
C GLY A 37 -14.21 -5.15 2.95
N SER A 38 -13.05 -5.58 3.47
CA SER A 38 -12.69 -5.38 4.87
C SER A 38 -12.58 -3.90 5.26
N MET A 39 -12.04 -3.05 4.38
CA MET A 39 -11.98 -1.61 4.63
C MET A 39 -13.37 -0.98 4.70
N LYS A 40 -14.29 -1.42 3.83
CA LYS A 40 -15.69 -0.96 3.83
C LYS A 40 -16.41 -1.39 5.09
N GLU A 41 -16.26 -2.64 5.50
CA GLU A 41 -16.86 -3.16 6.75
C GLU A 41 -16.34 -2.38 7.97
N TYR A 42 -15.02 -2.14 8.04
CA TYR A 42 -14.43 -1.33 9.10
C TYR A 42 -15.02 0.09 9.12
N PHE A 43 -15.10 0.74 7.96
CA PHE A 43 -15.67 2.08 7.85
C PHE A 43 -17.15 2.10 8.28
N GLN A 44 -17.93 1.10 7.90
CA GLN A 44 -19.33 0.99 8.31
C GLN A 44 -19.49 0.80 9.83
N GLN A 45 -18.56 0.11 10.48
CA GLN A 45 -18.60 -0.15 11.93
C GLN A 45 -18.05 1.02 12.77
N ARG A 46 -17.02 1.73 12.28
CA ARG A 46 -16.26 2.73 13.05
C ARG A 46 -16.43 4.17 12.57
N GLY A 47 -16.96 4.38 11.37
CA GLY A 47 -17.09 5.69 10.73
C GLY A 47 -15.76 6.31 10.27
N THR A 48 -14.65 5.58 10.33
CA THR A 48 -13.31 6.06 10.00
C THR A 48 -12.59 5.12 9.04
N CYS A 49 -11.65 5.66 8.26
CA CYS A 49 -10.84 4.85 7.34
C CYS A 49 -9.79 4.05 8.14
N SER A 50 -9.71 2.75 7.91
CA SER A 50 -8.74 1.87 8.59
C SER A 50 -7.28 2.25 8.36
N LEU A 51 -6.92 2.78 7.19
CA LEU A 51 -5.54 3.25 6.91
C LEU A 51 -5.25 4.63 7.50
N CYS A 52 -6.26 5.47 7.69
CA CYS A 52 -6.07 6.76 8.35
C CYS A 52 -5.89 6.58 9.86
N ASN A 53 -6.50 5.53 10.41
CA ASN A 53 -6.37 5.15 11.80
C ASN A 53 -5.32 4.04 11.94
N ILE A 54 -4.05 4.39 11.65
CA ILE A 54 -2.91 3.50 11.92
C ILE A 54 -3.04 3.05 13.37
N HIS A 55 -3.19 1.75 13.58
CA HIS A 55 -3.48 1.19 14.88
C HIS A 55 -2.26 1.30 15.78
N ALA A 56 -2.46 1.46 17.09
CA ALA A 56 -1.35 1.44 18.05
C ALA A 56 -0.56 0.12 18.01
N ASP A 57 -1.21 -0.96 17.56
CA ASP A 57 -0.62 -2.29 17.40
C ASP A 57 0.23 -2.42 16.12
N GLU A 58 0.18 -1.45 15.20
CA GLU A 58 1.04 -1.43 14.01
C GLU A 58 2.42 -0.84 14.35
N LEU A 59 3.48 -1.58 13.98
CA LEU A 59 4.84 -1.13 14.22
C LEU A 59 5.23 -0.07 13.20
N ILE A 60 5.39 1.17 13.67
CA ILE A 60 5.85 2.29 12.84
C ILE A 60 7.36 2.19 12.65
N ILE A 61 7.79 2.11 11.39
CA ILE A 61 9.20 2.07 11.01
C ILE A 61 9.76 3.49 10.86
N ASN A 62 9.05 4.35 10.12
CA ASN A 62 9.47 5.71 9.85
C ASN A 62 8.27 6.62 9.52
N LYS A 63 8.41 7.92 9.77
CA LYS A 63 7.42 8.96 9.42
C LYS A 63 8.13 10.06 8.63
N SER A 64 7.60 10.39 7.46
CA SER A 64 7.97 11.58 6.70
C SER A 64 6.87 12.65 6.78
N THR A 65 7.09 13.77 6.09
CA THR A 65 6.11 14.87 6.00
C THR A 65 4.77 14.38 5.45
N HIS A 66 4.78 13.49 4.46
CA HIS A 66 3.57 13.08 3.73
C HIS A 66 3.22 11.60 3.84
N PHE A 67 4.14 10.76 4.32
CA PHE A 67 3.93 9.32 4.39
C PHE A 67 4.38 8.73 5.73
N THR A 68 3.81 7.59 6.07
CA THR A 68 4.23 6.76 7.19
C THR A 68 4.54 5.36 6.67
N SER A 69 5.68 4.81 7.06
CA SER A 69 6.06 3.44 6.80
C SER A 69 5.76 2.58 8.03
N VAL A 70 4.97 1.52 7.86
CA VAL A 70 4.56 0.63 8.95
C VAL A 70 4.73 -0.84 8.56
N VAL A 71 4.92 -1.70 9.55
CA VAL A 71 4.65 -3.14 9.39
C VAL A 71 3.16 -3.33 9.69
N PRO A 72 2.36 -3.82 8.72
CA PRO A 72 0.95 -4.06 8.96
C PRO A 72 0.78 -5.13 10.04
N PHE A 73 -0.20 -4.94 10.94
CA PHE A 73 -0.48 -5.89 12.02
C PHE A 73 -0.69 -7.33 11.50
N ALA A 74 -1.31 -7.47 10.32
CA ALA A 74 -1.52 -8.74 9.63
C ALA A 74 -0.62 -8.88 8.39
N ALA A 75 0.69 -8.73 8.57
CA ALA A 75 1.68 -8.95 7.52
C ALA A 75 1.56 -10.37 6.93
N THR A 76 1.43 -10.46 5.61
CA THR A 76 1.38 -11.71 4.86
C THR A 76 2.78 -12.25 4.58
N PHE A 77 3.80 -11.37 4.54
CA PHE A 77 5.19 -11.74 4.25
C PHE A 77 6.15 -11.25 5.35
N PRO A 78 7.24 -11.99 5.63
CA PRO A 78 8.30 -11.48 6.49
C PRO A 78 8.90 -10.22 5.88
N PHE A 79 9.11 -9.19 6.72
CA PHE A 79 9.57 -7.86 6.31
C PHE A 79 8.63 -7.11 5.35
N GLU A 80 7.32 -7.40 5.37
CA GLU A 80 6.33 -6.59 4.68
C GLU A 80 6.28 -5.16 5.27
N ILE A 81 6.35 -4.16 4.39
CA ILE A 81 6.28 -2.74 4.75
C ILE A 81 5.20 -2.08 3.92
N TRP A 82 4.30 -1.36 4.57
CA TRP A 82 3.31 -0.51 3.92
C TRP A 82 3.72 0.95 4.04
N ILE A 83 3.75 1.66 2.91
CA ILE A 83 3.92 3.10 2.85
C ILE A 83 2.54 3.71 2.63
N ILE A 84 2.05 4.42 3.64
CA ILE A 84 0.68 4.94 3.69
C ILE A 84 0.74 6.47 3.68
N PRO A 85 -0.04 7.16 2.82
CA PRO A 85 -0.11 8.62 2.87
C PRO A 85 -0.77 9.07 4.18
N ARG A 86 -0.21 10.12 4.80
CA ARG A 86 -0.74 10.67 6.06
C ARG A 86 -2.08 11.36 5.88
N ASN A 87 -2.34 11.89 4.68
CA ASN A 87 -3.62 12.47 4.31
C ASN A 87 -4.42 11.42 3.53
N HIS A 88 -5.71 11.31 3.85
CA HIS A 88 -6.60 10.38 3.15
C HIS A 88 -6.59 10.67 1.65
N SER A 89 -6.24 9.66 0.85
CA SER A 89 -6.30 9.71 -0.60
C SER A 89 -6.75 8.35 -1.13
N ALA A 90 -7.85 8.35 -1.88
CA ALA A 90 -8.44 7.13 -2.44
C ALA A 90 -7.67 6.64 -3.68
N TYR A 91 -6.96 7.54 -4.36
CA TYR A 91 -6.24 7.22 -5.59
C TYR A 91 -4.77 7.59 -5.49
N PHE A 92 -3.90 6.70 -5.99
CA PHE A 92 -2.47 6.95 -6.06
C PHE A 92 -2.13 8.18 -6.94
N HIS A 93 -2.95 8.48 -7.96
CA HIS A 93 -2.71 9.63 -8.84
C HIS A 93 -3.07 10.99 -8.21
N ASP A 94 -3.79 11.00 -7.07
CA ASP A 94 -4.10 12.22 -6.30
C ASP A 94 -2.95 12.62 -5.36
N LEU A 95 -1.80 11.97 -5.46
CA LEU A 95 -0.57 12.42 -4.83
C LEU A 95 -0.08 13.67 -5.59
N ASP A 96 -0.45 14.85 -5.08
CA ASP A 96 0.05 16.15 -5.56
C ASP A 96 1.57 16.12 -5.77
N ARG A 97 2.03 16.84 -6.81
CA ARG A 97 3.43 16.89 -7.28
C ARG A 97 4.47 17.26 -6.20
N GLU A 98 4.06 17.86 -5.08
CA GLU A 98 4.94 18.19 -3.95
C GLU A 98 5.30 16.99 -3.06
N LYS A 99 4.57 15.87 -3.14
CA LYS A 99 4.77 14.69 -2.27
C LYS A 99 5.84 13.73 -2.79
N GLY A 100 6.54 14.08 -3.88
CA GLY A 100 7.50 13.23 -4.58
C GLY A 100 8.98 13.44 -4.21
N SER A 101 9.30 14.28 -3.22
CA SER A 101 10.70 14.53 -2.79
C SER A 101 11.07 13.77 -1.53
#